data_AF-A0A0W0R1H8-F1
#
_entry.id   AF-A0A0W0R1H8-F1
#
_cell.length_a   1.000
_cell.length_b   1.000
_cell.length_c   1.000
_cell.angle_alpha   90.00
_cell.angle_beta   90.00
_cell.angle_gamma   90.00
#
_symmetry.space_group_name_H-M   'P 1'
#
loop_
_entity.id
_entity.type
_entity.pdbx_description
1 polymer ?
#
loop_
_entity_poly.entity_id
_entity_poly.type
_entity_poly.pdbx_seq_one_letter_code
_entity_poly.pdbx_strand_id
1 'polypeptide(L)'
;MKQKPNTKNRGAISNPHGRFEINTYEKYDDGWGEEEEEMPPLETFLYPEPAKTIITRNNSPDIGFEQSINPYRGCEHGCIYCYARPSHAYVNLSPGLDFETKIFYKEDAAELLKREINKAKYICKPIVIGANTDPYQPVEGELKITRSLLEILWEHKHPVIIITKNSLVERDIDILSKMAKHNLVRVNVSITTLSIELKRIMEPRTSAPMARVRVAKNLIEQNIPVNVMVAPVIPMVNDMELEKILRTISEAGIKHAAYVLIRLPYEVKDLFKEWLGQHFPQKAEHVMSLIKQMRGGKEYDSAFGKRMRGEGQFASLLETRFRLACKRFNINTTPSIDLDCSQLIKKNQSMNGQLDLFAGIV
;
A
#
# COMPACT_ATOMS: atom_id res chain seq x y z
N MET A 1 -31.00 -12.00 15.48
CA MET A 1 -29.90 -12.84 14.91
C MET A 1 -28.57 -12.49 15.58
N LYS A 2 -28.09 -13.34 16.50
CA LYS A 2 -26.77 -13.26 17.18
C LYS A 2 -25.55 -13.56 16.29
N GLN A 3 -25.71 -13.53 14.97
CA GLN A 3 -24.65 -13.97 14.07
C GLN A 3 -23.62 -12.86 13.87
N LYS A 4 -22.51 -12.94 14.60
CA LYS A 4 -21.31 -12.15 14.31
C LYS A 4 -20.70 -12.66 13.01
N PRO A 5 -20.37 -11.77 12.05
CA PRO A 5 -19.73 -12.21 10.83
C PRO A 5 -18.40 -12.92 11.13
N ASN A 6 -18.12 -14.00 10.41
CA ASN A 6 -16.85 -14.72 10.54
C ASN A 6 -15.71 -13.88 9.94
N THR A 7 -15.08 -13.09 10.80
CA THR A 7 -13.98 -12.17 10.46
C THR A 7 -12.61 -12.88 10.46
N LYS A 8 -12.56 -14.21 10.36
CA LYS A 8 -11.29 -14.92 10.22
C LYS A 8 -10.54 -14.43 8.97
N ASN A 9 -9.25 -14.13 9.12
CA ASN A 9 -8.40 -13.51 8.09
C ASN A 9 -8.85 -12.11 7.64
N ARG A 10 -9.64 -11.41 8.46
CA ARG A 10 -10.01 -10.01 8.29
C ARG A 10 -9.33 -9.15 9.35
N GLY A 11 -9.05 -7.89 9.04
CA GLY A 11 -8.34 -7.01 9.96
C GLY A 11 -9.25 -6.03 10.69
N ALA A 12 -10.32 -5.57 10.05
CA ALA A 12 -11.38 -4.85 10.75
C ALA A 12 -12.24 -5.83 11.57
N ILE A 13 -12.60 -5.42 12.79
CA ILE A 13 -13.49 -6.19 13.67
C ILE A 13 -14.94 -5.84 13.37
N SER A 14 -15.22 -4.56 13.11
CA SER A 14 -16.54 -4.02 12.80
C SER A 14 -16.68 -3.52 11.35
N ASN A 15 -17.93 -3.21 10.97
CA ASN A 15 -18.30 -2.60 9.69
C ASN A 15 -19.09 -1.31 9.91
N PRO A 16 -18.47 -0.24 10.44
CA PRO A 16 -19.18 1.00 10.77
C PRO A 16 -19.68 1.72 9.52
N HIS A 17 -20.77 2.48 9.65
CA HIS A 17 -21.30 3.30 8.55
C HIS A 17 -20.27 4.30 8.03
N GLY A 18 -20.30 4.57 6.73
CA GLY A 18 -19.46 5.57 6.10
C GLY A 18 -19.83 7.00 6.54
N ARG A 19 -18.84 7.90 6.64
CA ARG A 19 -19.04 9.29 7.07
C ARG A 19 -20.05 10.11 6.24
N PHE A 20 -20.33 9.69 5.01
CA PHE A 20 -21.24 10.40 4.10
C PHE A 20 -22.63 9.76 4.02
N GLU A 21 -22.89 8.71 4.80
CA GLU A 21 -24.20 8.07 4.84
C GLU A 21 -25.19 8.89 5.68
N ILE A 22 -26.37 9.11 5.11
CA ILE A 22 -27.45 9.88 5.75
C ILE A 22 -28.27 9.00 6.70
N ASN A 23 -28.47 7.75 6.31
CA ASN A 23 -29.21 6.76 7.09
C ASN A 23 -28.22 5.80 7.74
N THR A 24 -28.39 5.54 9.03
CA THR A 24 -27.64 4.49 9.73
C THR A 24 -28.63 3.43 10.17
N TYR A 25 -28.19 2.18 10.12
CA TYR A 25 -28.98 1.03 10.52
C TYR A 25 -28.23 0.29 11.62
N GLU A 26 -28.90 -0.01 12.71
CA GLU A 26 -28.37 -0.84 13.78
C GLU A 26 -29.09 -2.19 13.74
N LYS A 27 -28.32 -3.28 13.78
CA LYS A 27 -28.91 -4.61 13.94
C LYS A 27 -29.40 -4.73 15.38
N TYR A 28 -30.71 -4.80 15.54
CA TYR A 28 -31.35 -5.08 16.82
C TYR A 28 -31.74 -6.56 16.90
N ASP A 29 -31.48 -7.19 18.05
CA ASP A 29 -31.93 -8.56 18.30
C ASP A 29 -33.37 -8.51 18.79
N ASP A 30 -34.30 -9.01 17.99
CA ASP A 30 -35.74 -9.05 18.30
C ASP A 30 -36.12 -10.22 19.22
N GLY A 31 -35.14 -11.00 19.68
CA GLY A 31 -35.33 -12.16 20.55
C GLY A 31 -35.73 -13.44 19.82
N TRP A 32 -35.83 -13.41 18.49
CA TRP A 32 -36.16 -14.57 17.65
C TRP A 32 -34.91 -15.00 16.87
N GLY A 33 -34.28 -16.10 17.31
CA GLY A 33 -33.13 -16.68 16.61
C GLY A 33 -32.69 -18.01 17.22
N GLU A 34 -32.50 -19.00 16.36
CA GLU A 34 -31.90 -20.31 16.67
C GLU A 34 -30.43 -20.15 17.11
N GLU A 35 -29.83 -21.27 17.56
CA GLU A 35 -28.48 -21.39 18.12
C GLU A 35 -27.41 -20.63 17.31
N GLU A 36 -26.30 -20.26 17.99
CA GLU A 36 -25.15 -19.57 17.37
C GLU A 36 -24.46 -20.47 16.33
N GLU A 37 -25.03 -20.57 15.13
CA GLU A 37 -24.37 -21.22 13.99
C GLU A 37 -23.19 -20.36 13.52
N GLU A 38 -22.02 -21.00 13.39
CA GLU A 38 -20.81 -20.35 12.91
C GLU A 38 -20.98 -19.96 11.43
N MET A 39 -21.06 -18.65 11.16
CA MET A 39 -21.21 -18.15 9.79
C MET A 39 -20.02 -18.60 8.90
N PRO A 40 -20.25 -18.82 7.60
CA PRO A 40 -19.15 -19.06 6.67
C PRO A 40 -18.18 -17.86 6.63
N PRO A 41 -16.90 -18.08 6.29
CA PRO A 41 -15.94 -16.99 6.14
C PRO A 41 -16.46 -15.90 5.19
N LEU A 42 -16.26 -14.64 5.55
CA LEU A 42 -16.66 -13.51 4.70
C LEU A 42 -16.01 -13.60 3.32
N GLU A 43 -16.83 -13.62 2.28
CA GLU A 43 -16.41 -13.61 0.87
C GLU A 43 -15.82 -12.25 0.47
N THR A 44 -14.92 -12.25 -0.51
CA THR A 44 -14.45 -11.03 -1.19
C THR A 44 -15.18 -10.89 -2.53
N PHE A 45 -15.85 -9.77 -2.75
CA PHE A 45 -16.51 -9.39 -3.98
C PHE A 45 -15.63 -8.43 -4.80
N LEU A 46 -15.62 -8.63 -6.12
CA LEU A 46 -14.86 -7.83 -7.07
C LEU A 46 -15.81 -7.02 -7.95
N TYR A 47 -15.52 -5.74 -8.13
CA TYR A 47 -16.34 -4.82 -8.91
C TYR A 47 -15.48 -4.09 -9.95
N PRO A 48 -15.81 -4.16 -11.25
CA PRO A 48 -15.15 -3.31 -12.23
C PRO A 48 -15.46 -1.84 -11.95
N GLU A 49 -14.43 -1.00 -11.92
CA GLU A 49 -14.52 0.45 -11.75
C GLU A 49 -14.06 1.14 -13.05
N PRO A 50 -14.99 1.70 -13.84
CA PRO A 50 -14.61 2.47 -15.01
C PRO A 50 -13.89 3.75 -14.57
N ALA A 51 -12.69 3.98 -15.10
CA ALA A 51 -11.89 5.14 -14.78
C ALA A 51 -11.74 6.07 -15.99
N LYS A 52 -11.90 7.39 -15.78
CA LYS A 52 -11.63 8.39 -16.83
C LYS A 52 -10.14 8.61 -17.03
N THR A 53 -9.38 8.55 -15.94
CA THR A 53 -7.92 8.70 -15.88
C THR A 53 -7.33 7.67 -14.94
N ILE A 54 -6.13 7.21 -15.24
CA ILE A 54 -5.42 6.22 -14.41
C ILE A 54 -4.37 6.85 -13.49
N ILE A 55 -3.71 7.94 -13.94
CA ILE A 55 -2.68 8.64 -13.18
C ILE A 55 -3.34 9.64 -12.23
N THR A 56 -3.14 9.43 -10.93
CA THR A 56 -3.46 10.39 -9.87
C THR A 56 -2.25 11.28 -9.60
N ARG A 57 -2.49 12.58 -9.42
CA ARG A 57 -1.43 13.58 -9.17
C ARG A 57 -1.57 14.20 -7.78
N ASN A 58 -0.44 14.55 -7.17
CA ASN A 58 -0.40 15.24 -5.88
C ASN A 58 0.74 16.28 -5.85
N ASN A 59 0.66 17.23 -4.92
CA ASN A 59 1.65 18.28 -4.68
C ASN A 59 2.17 18.26 -3.23
N SER A 60 2.15 17.09 -2.58
CA SER A 60 2.46 16.98 -1.17
C SER A 60 3.98 17.03 -0.93
N PRO A 61 4.48 17.91 -0.04
CA PRO A 61 5.91 18.03 0.23
C PRO A 61 6.47 16.85 1.06
N ASP A 62 5.61 15.97 1.58
CA ASP A 62 6.02 14.85 2.44
C ASP A 62 6.41 13.59 1.67
N ILE A 63 6.05 13.52 0.39
CA ILE A 63 6.26 12.34 -0.45
C ILE A 63 7.11 12.70 -1.65
N GLY A 64 8.11 11.87 -1.95
CA GLY A 64 9.04 12.09 -3.05
C GLY A 64 8.50 11.75 -4.44
N PHE A 65 7.18 11.83 -4.64
CA PHE A 65 6.54 11.53 -5.92
C PHE A 65 5.31 12.39 -6.17
N GLU A 66 5.10 12.74 -7.44
CA GLU A 66 3.94 13.54 -7.86
C GLU A 66 2.85 12.69 -8.52
N GLN A 67 3.21 11.54 -9.10
CA GLN A 67 2.32 10.70 -9.89
C GLN A 67 2.18 9.32 -9.25
N SER A 68 0.95 8.80 -9.23
CA SER A 68 0.68 7.45 -8.75
C SER A 68 -0.45 6.79 -9.50
N ILE A 69 -0.44 5.46 -9.48
CA ILE A 69 -1.52 4.61 -9.99
C ILE A 69 -1.93 3.66 -8.87
N ASN A 70 -3.24 3.57 -8.63
CA ASN A 70 -3.84 2.54 -7.78
C ASN A 70 -4.71 1.65 -8.67
N PRO A 71 -4.24 0.46 -9.05
CA PRO A 71 -5.00 -0.48 -9.88
C PRO A 71 -6.34 -0.86 -9.24
N TYR A 72 -6.37 -0.83 -7.90
CA TYR A 72 -7.50 -1.21 -7.07
C TYR A 72 -7.96 -0.10 -6.13
N ARG A 73 -9.24 -0.09 -5.77
CA ARG A 73 -9.77 0.63 -4.59
C ARG A 73 -10.31 -0.42 -3.62
N GLY A 74 -9.91 -0.31 -2.36
CA GLY A 74 -10.01 -1.43 -1.41
C GLY A 74 -8.76 -2.29 -1.44
N CYS A 75 -8.52 -3.03 -0.37
CA CYS A 75 -7.35 -3.90 -0.26
C CYS A 75 -7.66 -5.13 0.58
N GLU A 76 -7.60 -6.31 -0.04
CA GLU A 76 -7.83 -7.60 0.60
C GLU A 76 -6.83 -7.91 1.71
N HIS A 77 -5.67 -7.23 1.74
CA HIS A 77 -4.70 -7.36 2.82
C HIS A 77 -5.31 -7.09 4.21
N GLY A 78 -6.33 -6.23 4.27
CA GLY A 78 -7.06 -5.95 5.50
C GLY A 78 -6.22 -5.29 6.59
N CYS A 79 -5.14 -4.56 6.26
CA CYS A 79 -4.32 -3.94 7.30
C CYS A 79 -5.16 -2.98 8.15
N ILE A 80 -5.29 -3.21 9.46
CA ILE A 80 -6.20 -2.42 10.31
C ILE A 80 -5.85 -0.93 10.33
N TYR A 81 -4.57 -0.61 10.30
CA TYR A 81 -4.05 0.76 10.31
C TYR A 81 -4.10 1.48 8.94
N CYS A 82 -4.65 0.85 7.90
CA CYS A 82 -4.52 1.33 6.53
C CYS A 82 -5.21 2.70 6.34
N TYR A 83 -4.42 3.74 6.04
CA TYR A 83 -4.93 5.09 5.80
C TYR A 83 -5.82 5.21 4.55
N ALA A 84 -5.90 4.17 3.72
CA ALA A 84 -6.73 4.12 2.53
C ALA A 84 -8.17 3.68 2.82
N ARG A 85 -8.45 3.11 4.01
CA ARG A 85 -9.80 2.69 4.44
C ARG A 85 -10.89 3.74 4.23
N PRO A 86 -10.65 5.03 4.53
CA PRO A 86 -11.64 6.09 4.31
C PRO A 86 -12.06 6.29 2.84
N SER A 87 -11.35 5.71 1.86
CA SER A 87 -11.73 5.79 0.44
C SER A 87 -13.07 5.10 0.13
N HIS A 88 -13.47 4.11 0.94
CA HIS A 88 -14.75 3.41 0.79
C HIS A 88 -15.95 4.25 1.22
N ALA A 89 -15.76 5.19 2.15
CA ALA A 89 -16.83 6.11 2.55
C ALA A 89 -17.34 6.95 1.35
N TYR A 90 -16.47 7.27 0.38
CA TYR A 90 -16.85 8.04 -0.83
C TYR A 90 -17.70 7.26 -1.83
N VAL A 91 -17.88 5.95 -1.63
CA VAL A 91 -18.73 5.09 -2.47
C VAL A 91 -19.84 4.43 -1.65
N ASN A 92 -20.22 5.06 -0.52
CA ASN A 92 -21.26 4.58 0.40
C ASN A 92 -20.99 3.15 0.89
N LEU A 93 -19.73 2.86 1.20
CA LEU A 93 -19.29 1.61 1.79
C LEU A 93 -18.53 1.86 3.08
N SER A 94 -18.57 0.89 3.98
CA SER A 94 -17.86 0.98 5.24
C SER A 94 -16.32 1.01 5.07
N PRO A 95 -15.60 1.88 5.78
CA PRO A 95 -14.14 1.79 5.91
C PRO A 95 -13.65 0.56 6.69
N GLY A 96 -14.56 -0.18 7.34
CA GLY A 96 -14.28 -1.41 8.08
C GLY A 96 -14.14 -2.64 7.18
N LEU A 97 -15.03 -3.62 7.33
CA LEU A 97 -14.99 -4.87 6.59
C LEU A 97 -15.20 -4.67 5.08
N ASP A 98 -16.08 -3.76 4.65
CA ASP A 98 -16.30 -3.50 3.22
C ASP A 98 -15.02 -3.08 2.48
N PHE A 99 -14.08 -2.38 3.13
CA PHE A 99 -12.80 -2.01 2.52
C PHE A 99 -11.95 -3.21 2.05
N GLU A 100 -12.06 -4.32 2.75
CA GLU A 100 -11.25 -5.53 2.54
C GLU A 100 -12.05 -6.71 1.96
N THR A 101 -13.37 -6.55 1.81
CA THR A 101 -14.27 -7.52 1.17
C THR A 101 -14.88 -7.01 -0.13
N LYS A 102 -14.99 -5.70 -0.37
CA LYS A 102 -15.54 -5.13 -1.61
C LYS A 102 -14.45 -4.38 -2.36
N ILE A 103 -13.84 -5.05 -3.33
CA ILE A 103 -12.66 -4.57 -4.05
C ILE A 103 -13.07 -4.09 -5.43
N PHE A 104 -12.75 -2.84 -5.73
CA PHE A 104 -12.93 -2.29 -7.05
C PHE A 104 -11.64 -2.39 -7.84
N TYR A 105 -11.71 -2.74 -9.12
CA TYR A 105 -10.54 -2.86 -9.99
C TYR A 105 -10.73 -2.10 -11.29
N LYS A 106 -9.64 -1.54 -11.83
CA LYS A 106 -9.65 -0.78 -13.09
C LYS A 106 -9.27 -1.68 -14.25
N GLU A 107 -10.27 -2.29 -14.90
CA GLU A 107 -10.07 -3.22 -16.02
C GLU A 107 -9.27 -2.57 -17.17
N ASP A 108 -9.62 -1.34 -17.54
CA ASP A 108 -8.97 -0.60 -18.63
C ASP A 108 -7.66 0.10 -18.25
N ALA A 109 -7.03 -0.23 -17.11
CA ALA A 109 -5.92 0.53 -16.56
C ALA A 109 -4.73 0.68 -17.54
N ALA A 110 -4.38 -0.39 -18.26
CA ALA A 110 -3.28 -0.39 -19.22
C ALA A 110 -3.57 0.51 -20.43
N GLU A 111 -4.78 0.44 -20.99
CA GLU A 111 -5.18 1.26 -22.14
C GLU A 111 -5.26 2.74 -21.76
N LEU A 112 -5.83 3.04 -20.58
CA LEU A 112 -5.85 4.40 -20.05
C LEU A 112 -4.44 4.95 -19.83
N LEU A 113 -3.51 4.13 -19.37
CA LEU A 113 -2.11 4.53 -19.16
C LEU A 113 -1.42 4.83 -20.49
N LYS A 114 -1.56 3.92 -21.47
CA LYS A 114 -1.03 4.07 -22.81
C LYS A 114 -1.52 5.37 -23.45
N ARG A 115 -2.82 5.65 -23.36
CA ARG A 115 -3.42 6.89 -23.87
C ARG A 115 -2.88 8.14 -23.18
N GLU A 116 -2.68 8.09 -21.86
CA GLU A 116 -2.16 9.23 -21.08
C GLU A 116 -0.70 9.56 -21.40
N ILE A 117 0.18 8.54 -21.45
CA ILE A 117 1.62 8.71 -21.73
C ILE A 117 1.85 9.31 -23.13
N ASN A 118 1.04 8.93 -24.11
CA ASN A 118 1.17 9.39 -25.49
C ASN A 118 0.58 10.79 -25.76
N LYS A 119 0.03 11.48 -24.76
CA LYS A 119 -0.41 12.87 -24.92
C LYS A 119 0.78 13.77 -25.26
N ALA A 120 0.59 14.71 -26.19
CA ALA A 120 1.63 15.66 -26.61
C ALA A 120 2.27 16.40 -25.41
N LYS A 121 1.43 16.86 -24.46
CA LYS A 121 1.85 17.59 -23.24
C LYS A 121 2.24 16.70 -22.05
N TYR A 122 2.32 15.38 -22.22
CA TYR A 122 2.73 14.49 -21.14
C TYR A 122 4.20 14.71 -20.77
N ILE A 123 4.45 14.89 -19.46
CA ILE A 123 5.78 15.06 -18.86
C ILE A 123 6.09 13.80 -18.05
N CYS A 124 7.20 13.14 -18.41
CA CYS A 124 7.69 11.95 -17.72
C CYS A 124 8.10 12.29 -16.29
N LYS A 125 7.51 11.63 -15.30
CA LYS A 125 7.93 11.63 -13.90
C LYS A 125 7.74 10.21 -13.36
N PRO A 126 8.53 9.73 -12.37
CA PRO A 126 8.33 8.40 -11.83
C PRO A 126 6.91 8.20 -11.31
N ILE A 127 6.26 7.12 -11.74
CA ILE A 127 4.93 6.74 -11.27
C ILE A 127 5.08 5.78 -10.10
N VAL A 128 4.42 6.08 -8.98
CA VAL A 128 4.29 5.13 -7.87
C VAL A 128 3.07 4.24 -8.08
N ILE A 129 3.28 2.94 -8.20
CA ILE A 129 2.21 1.95 -8.11
C ILE A 129 2.14 1.43 -6.68
N GLY A 130 0.96 1.50 -6.05
CA GLY A 130 0.77 1.02 -4.69
C GLY A 130 0.79 2.10 -3.61
N ALA A 131 0.54 3.35 -4.00
CA ALA A 131 0.56 4.48 -3.08
C ALA A 131 -0.63 4.50 -2.09
N ASN A 132 -1.72 3.77 -2.34
CA ASN A 132 -2.89 3.73 -1.46
C ASN A 132 -3.33 2.29 -1.14
N THR A 133 -3.43 1.45 -2.17
CA THR A 133 -3.80 0.03 -2.08
C THR A 133 -2.65 -0.83 -2.61
N ASP A 134 -2.53 -2.09 -2.18
CA ASP A 134 -1.42 -2.92 -2.62
C ASP A 134 -1.67 -3.43 -4.05
N PRO A 135 -0.73 -3.23 -4.99
CA PRO A 135 -0.90 -3.67 -6.37
C PRO A 135 -0.77 -5.18 -6.52
N TYR A 136 -0.24 -5.88 -5.51
CA TYR A 136 -0.03 -7.31 -5.47
C TYR A 136 -0.88 -7.99 -4.38
N GLN A 137 -2.06 -7.45 -4.07
CA GLN A 137 -3.06 -8.13 -3.24
C GLN A 137 -3.53 -9.45 -3.90
N PRO A 138 -4.12 -10.42 -3.16
CA PRO A 138 -4.48 -11.74 -3.67
C PRO A 138 -5.14 -11.77 -5.05
N VAL A 139 -6.15 -10.93 -5.32
CA VAL A 139 -6.84 -10.86 -6.62
C VAL A 139 -5.93 -10.53 -7.81
N GLU A 140 -4.78 -9.88 -7.59
CA GLU A 140 -3.79 -9.61 -8.65
C GLU A 140 -3.22 -10.91 -9.25
N GLY A 141 -3.26 -12.03 -8.51
CA GLY A 141 -2.86 -13.34 -9.02
C GLY A 141 -3.65 -13.76 -10.27
N GLU A 142 -4.91 -13.35 -10.34
CA GLU A 142 -5.85 -13.67 -11.41
C GLU A 142 -5.96 -12.52 -12.43
N LEU A 143 -6.22 -11.29 -11.95
CA LEU A 143 -6.53 -10.16 -12.83
C LEU A 143 -5.33 -9.57 -13.58
N LYS A 144 -4.11 -9.71 -13.04
CA LYS A 144 -2.85 -9.26 -13.67
C LYS A 144 -2.84 -7.79 -14.13
N ILE A 145 -3.59 -6.91 -13.47
CA ILE A 145 -3.71 -5.49 -13.83
C ILE A 145 -2.38 -4.76 -13.58
N THR A 146 -1.71 -5.08 -12.47
CA THR A 146 -0.37 -4.52 -12.21
C THR A 146 0.61 -4.97 -13.27
N ARG A 147 0.56 -6.25 -13.67
CA ARG A 147 1.43 -6.76 -14.74
C ARG A 147 1.21 -6.01 -16.05
N SER A 148 -0.05 -5.83 -16.48
CA SER A 148 -0.33 -5.11 -17.74
C SER A 148 0.12 -3.65 -17.70
N LEU A 149 0.02 -2.98 -16.54
CA LEU A 149 0.61 -1.65 -16.33
C LEU A 149 2.13 -1.68 -16.50
N LEU A 150 2.83 -2.67 -15.92
CA LEU A 150 4.28 -2.80 -16.05
C LEU A 150 4.73 -3.06 -17.49
N GLU A 151 3.95 -3.82 -18.26
CA GLU A 151 4.20 -4.04 -19.69
C GLU A 151 4.14 -2.73 -20.48
N ILE A 152 3.10 -1.91 -20.26
CA ILE A 152 2.98 -0.58 -20.89
C ILE A 152 4.12 0.35 -20.47
N LEU A 153 4.47 0.38 -19.18
CA LEU A 153 5.56 1.22 -18.68
C LEU A 153 6.90 0.80 -19.28
N TRP A 154 7.19 -0.50 -19.36
CA TRP A 154 8.38 -1.00 -20.03
C TRP A 154 8.40 -0.67 -21.52
N GLU A 155 7.28 -0.85 -22.21
CA GLU A 155 7.12 -0.54 -23.63
C GLU A 155 7.47 0.92 -23.96
N HIS A 156 7.10 1.84 -23.06
CA HIS A 156 7.36 3.28 -23.20
C HIS A 156 8.62 3.73 -22.46
N LYS A 157 9.42 2.81 -21.88
CA LYS A 157 10.60 3.11 -21.06
C LYS A 157 10.32 4.14 -19.95
N HIS A 158 9.15 4.00 -19.33
CA HIS A 158 8.67 4.91 -18.30
C HIS A 158 9.10 4.43 -16.91
N PRO A 159 9.68 5.30 -16.06
CA PRO A 159 10.12 4.91 -14.73
C PRO A 159 8.96 4.63 -13.77
N VAL A 160 9.13 3.64 -12.90
CA VAL A 160 8.12 3.18 -11.94
C VAL A 160 8.73 2.83 -10.58
N ILE A 161 7.99 3.17 -9.53
CA ILE A 161 8.29 2.76 -8.16
C ILE A 161 7.12 1.90 -7.68
N ILE A 162 7.39 0.72 -7.15
CA ILE A 162 6.36 -0.19 -6.65
C ILE A 162 6.37 -0.17 -5.13
N ILE A 163 5.22 -0.13 -4.47
CA ILE A 163 5.10 -0.32 -3.01
C ILE A 163 4.24 -1.56 -2.78
N THR A 164 4.77 -2.55 -2.05
CA THR A 164 4.02 -3.78 -1.75
C THR A 164 4.39 -4.42 -0.41
N LYS A 165 3.48 -5.28 0.08
CA LYS A 165 3.63 -6.18 1.24
C LYS A 165 3.58 -7.66 0.85
N ASN A 166 3.50 -8.00 -0.44
CA ASN A 166 3.26 -9.36 -0.89
C ASN A 166 4.36 -9.90 -1.80
N SER A 167 4.61 -11.20 -1.74
CA SER A 167 5.63 -11.89 -2.53
C SER A 167 5.25 -12.06 -4.00
N LEU A 168 3.98 -11.84 -4.35
CA LEU A 168 3.50 -11.96 -5.73
C LEU A 168 4.24 -11.02 -6.71
N VAL A 169 4.91 -9.96 -6.22
CA VAL A 169 5.83 -9.13 -7.04
C VAL A 169 6.92 -9.94 -7.75
N GLU A 170 7.32 -11.10 -7.20
CA GLU A 170 8.33 -11.97 -7.81
C GLU A 170 7.86 -12.55 -9.16
N ARG A 171 6.54 -12.66 -9.39
CA ARG A 171 5.97 -13.08 -10.68
C ARG A 171 6.46 -12.20 -11.84
N ASP A 172 6.64 -10.91 -11.59
CA ASP A 172 6.92 -9.92 -12.62
C ASP A 172 8.43 -9.58 -12.71
N ILE A 173 9.32 -10.38 -12.09
CA ILE A 173 10.79 -10.24 -12.19
C ILE A 173 11.27 -10.21 -13.64
N ASP A 174 10.59 -10.92 -14.56
CA ASP A 174 10.92 -10.96 -15.98
C ASP A 174 10.82 -9.58 -16.67
N ILE A 175 9.96 -8.70 -16.15
CA ILE A 175 9.81 -7.30 -16.59
C ILE A 175 10.69 -6.39 -15.75
N LEU A 176 10.64 -6.54 -14.41
CA LEU A 176 11.33 -5.67 -13.48
C LEU A 176 12.86 -5.70 -13.67
N SER A 177 13.44 -6.88 -13.90
CA SER A 177 14.88 -7.02 -14.17
C SER A 177 15.31 -6.31 -15.46
N LYS A 178 14.46 -6.29 -16.50
CA LYS A 178 14.71 -5.53 -17.73
C LYS A 178 14.65 -4.03 -17.48
N MET A 179 13.65 -3.57 -16.73
CA MET A 179 13.53 -2.16 -16.34
C MET A 179 14.71 -1.69 -15.48
N ALA A 180 15.21 -2.56 -14.59
CA ALA A 180 16.32 -2.25 -13.69
C ALA A 180 17.62 -1.97 -14.44
N LYS A 181 17.91 -2.72 -15.53
CA LYS A 181 19.05 -2.47 -16.42
C LYS A 181 19.06 -1.07 -17.04
N HIS A 182 17.88 -0.45 -17.14
CA HIS A 182 17.68 0.89 -17.68
C HIS A 182 17.49 1.96 -16.59
N ASN A 183 17.67 1.62 -15.31
CA ASN A 183 17.40 2.51 -14.19
C ASN A 183 15.94 3.05 -14.17
N LEU A 184 14.98 2.21 -14.57
CA LEU A 184 13.56 2.57 -14.68
C LEU A 184 12.70 2.01 -13.54
N VAL A 185 13.24 1.20 -12.63
CA VAL A 185 12.42 0.60 -11.58
C VAL A 185 13.08 0.60 -10.21
N ARG A 186 12.25 0.77 -9.19
CA ARG A 186 12.59 0.50 -7.79
C ARG A 186 11.42 -0.17 -7.09
N VAL A 187 11.68 -1.11 -6.20
CA VAL A 187 10.65 -1.78 -5.39
C VAL A 187 10.81 -1.42 -3.92
N ASN A 188 9.74 -0.94 -3.30
CA ASN A 188 9.64 -0.65 -1.88
C ASN A 188 8.85 -1.78 -1.20
N VAL A 189 9.53 -2.59 -0.40
CA VAL A 189 8.90 -3.72 0.33
C VAL A 189 8.61 -3.28 1.76
N SER A 190 7.34 -3.34 2.18
CA SER A 190 6.98 -2.96 3.56
C SER A 190 7.15 -4.13 4.54
N ILE A 191 8.00 -3.95 5.55
CA ILE A 191 8.23 -4.92 6.64
C ILE A 191 7.94 -4.23 7.96
N THR A 192 6.78 -4.53 8.53
CA THR A 192 6.24 -3.87 9.73
C THR A 192 6.57 -4.59 11.03
N THR A 193 6.77 -5.89 10.98
CA THR A 193 7.08 -6.76 12.12
C THR A 193 7.82 -7.98 11.61
N LEU A 194 8.62 -8.65 12.46
CA LEU A 194 9.16 -9.98 12.21
C LEU A 194 8.32 -11.08 12.89
N SER A 195 7.34 -10.72 13.73
CA SER A 195 6.41 -11.66 14.38
C SER A 195 5.30 -12.12 13.42
N ILE A 196 5.12 -13.43 13.35
CA ILE A 196 4.04 -14.06 12.56
C ILE A 196 2.69 -13.80 13.24
N GLU A 197 2.67 -13.79 14.57
CA GLU A 197 1.50 -13.55 15.40
C GLU A 197 0.97 -12.14 15.19
N LEU A 198 1.82 -11.12 15.35
CA LEU A 198 1.44 -9.72 15.12
C LEU A 198 1.00 -9.50 13.66
N LYS A 199 1.72 -10.07 12.68
CA LYS A 199 1.30 -10.01 11.28
C LYS A 199 -0.09 -10.61 11.08
N ARG A 200 -0.41 -11.73 11.71
CA ARG A 200 -1.70 -12.43 11.52
C ARG A 200 -2.88 -11.57 11.97
N ILE A 201 -2.75 -10.85 13.07
CA ILE A 201 -3.82 -9.98 13.59
C ILE A 201 -3.82 -8.58 12.97
N MET A 202 -2.68 -8.07 12.52
CA MET A 202 -2.55 -6.69 12.01
C MET A 202 -2.66 -6.59 10.49
N GLU A 203 -2.20 -7.61 9.76
CA GLU A 203 -2.04 -7.65 8.30
C GLU A 203 -2.39 -9.04 7.74
N PRO A 204 -3.60 -9.55 8.00
CA PRO A 204 -3.93 -10.97 7.92
C PRO A 204 -3.60 -11.63 6.59
N ARG A 205 -3.87 -10.95 5.47
CA ARG A 205 -3.75 -11.51 4.11
C ARG A 205 -2.51 -11.06 3.32
N THR A 206 -1.55 -10.42 3.98
CA THR A 206 -0.24 -10.10 3.38
C THR A 206 0.72 -11.31 3.41
N SER A 207 1.89 -11.20 2.78
CA SER A 207 2.95 -12.22 2.93
C SER A 207 3.49 -12.27 4.37
N ALA A 208 3.96 -13.45 4.79
CA ALA A 208 4.64 -13.61 6.08
C ALA A 208 5.89 -12.71 6.19
N PRO A 209 6.27 -12.26 7.40
CA PRO A 209 7.40 -11.33 7.57
C PRO A 209 8.71 -11.76 6.88
N MET A 210 9.16 -12.99 7.15
CA MET A 210 10.38 -13.51 6.55
C MET A 210 10.24 -13.79 5.05
N ALA A 211 9.02 -13.98 4.53
CA ALA A 211 8.80 -14.05 3.09
C ALA A 211 9.08 -12.70 2.43
N ARG A 212 8.69 -11.58 3.05
CA ARG A 212 8.99 -10.24 2.53
C ARG A 212 10.49 -9.92 2.55
N VAL A 213 11.22 -10.38 3.57
CA VAL A 213 12.69 -10.29 3.61
C VAL A 213 13.31 -11.09 2.47
N ARG A 214 12.83 -12.33 2.22
CA ARG A 214 13.30 -13.16 1.10
C ARG A 214 13.03 -12.52 -0.26
N VAL A 215 11.84 -11.97 -0.46
CA VAL A 215 11.47 -11.25 -1.69
C VAL A 215 12.42 -10.07 -1.92
N ALA A 216 12.67 -9.25 -0.90
CA ALA A 216 13.61 -8.14 -1.00
C ALA A 216 15.02 -8.61 -1.38
N LYS A 217 15.48 -9.72 -0.80
CA LYS A 217 16.78 -10.33 -1.14
C LYS A 217 16.81 -10.83 -2.58
N ASN A 218 15.81 -11.59 -3.02
CA ASN A 218 15.75 -12.15 -4.37
C ASN A 218 15.71 -11.03 -5.44
N LEU A 219 14.95 -9.96 -5.20
CA LEU A 219 14.94 -8.80 -6.09
C LEU A 219 16.33 -8.16 -6.23
N ILE A 220 17.09 -8.02 -5.14
CA ILE A 220 18.48 -7.52 -5.17
C ILE A 220 19.39 -8.47 -5.95
N GLU A 221 19.26 -9.79 -5.77
CA GLU A 221 20.02 -10.80 -6.53
C GLU A 221 19.75 -10.71 -8.04
N GLN A 222 18.58 -10.23 -8.45
CA GLN A 222 18.22 -9.93 -9.83
C GLN A 222 18.60 -8.50 -10.29
N ASN A 223 19.41 -7.79 -9.50
CA ASN A 223 19.82 -6.39 -9.72
C ASN A 223 18.65 -5.39 -9.75
N ILE A 224 17.51 -5.70 -9.14
CA ILE A 224 16.39 -4.78 -8.99
C ILE A 224 16.61 -3.95 -7.72
N PRO A 225 16.66 -2.60 -7.80
CA PRO A 225 16.82 -1.76 -6.62
C PRO A 225 15.67 -1.91 -5.63
N VAL A 226 15.99 -2.19 -4.36
CA VAL A 226 15.00 -2.36 -3.29
C VAL A 226 15.23 -1.40 -2.13
N ASN A 227 14.14 -0.80 -1.65
CA ASN A 227 14.10 -0.11 -0.35
C ASN A 227 13.13 -0.85 0.58
N VAL A 228 13.43 -0.87 1.88
CA VAL A 228 12.50 -1.40 2.88
C VAL A 228 11.77 -0.27 3.60
N MET A 229 10.45 -0.44 3.77
CA MET A 229 9.60 0.47 4.52
C MET A 229 9.17 -0.18 5.83
N VAL A 230 9.69 0.31 6.97
CA VAL A 230 9.17 -0.03 8.30
C VAL A 230 7.96 0.85 8.58
N ALA A 231 6.82 0.49 7.99
CA ALA A 231 5.65 1.36 7.91
C ALA A 231 4.32 0.60 8.06
N PRO A 232 3.57 0.82 9.16
CA PRO A 232 3.82 1.79 10.21
C PRO A 232 4.75 1.30 11.34
N VAL A 233 5.40 2.25 12.00
CA VAL A 233 5.89 2.09 13.38
C VAL A 233 4.76 2.50 14.33
N ILE A 234 4.45 1.61 15.27
CA ILE A 234 3.37 1.71 16.26
C ILE A 234 4.00 1.58 17.65
N PRO A 235 3.95 2.63 18.48
CA PRO A 235 4.49 2.60 19.84
C PRO A 235 3.92 1.46 20.66
N MET A 236 4.78 0.75 21.40
CA MET A 236 4.44 -0.34 22.32
C MET A 236 3.78 -1.56 21.66
N VAL A 237 3.71 -1.59 20.32
CA VAL A 237 3.18 -2.72 19.53
C VAL A 237 4.27 -3.35 18.67
N ASN A 238 4.95 -2.58 17.81
CA ASN A 238 6.05 -3.10 16.96
C ASN A 238 7.33 -2.24 17.00
N ASP A 239 7.33 -1.09 17.68
CA ASP A 239 8.48 -0.19 17.68
C ASP A 239 9.73 -0.81 18.32
N MET A 240 9.58 -1.77 19.24
CA MET A 240 10.69 -2.54 19.82
C MET A 240 11.40 -3.44 18.80
N GLU A 241 10.78 -3.72 17.66
CA GLU A 241 11.38 -4.53 16.60
C GLU A 241 12.23 -3.71 15.61
N LEU A 242 12.21 -2.37 15.71
CA LEU A 242 12.80 -1.47 14.71
C LEU A 242 14.27 -1.82 14.38
N GLU A 243 15.12 -1.93 15.40
CA GLU A 243 16.53 -2.26 15.23
C GLU A 243 16.73 -3.70 14.74
N LYS A 244 15.87 -4.63 15.17
CA LYS A 244 15.93 -6.04 14.75
C LYS A 244 15.58 -6.16 13.26
N ILE A 245 14.54 -5.46 12.79
CA ILE A 245 14.17 -5.38 11.38
C ILE A 245 15.34 -4.81 10.57
N LEU A 246 15.92 -3.68 11.00
CA LEU A 246 17.05 -3.06 10.32
C LEU A 246 18.27 -3.99 10.24
N ARG A 247 18.60 -4.70 11.32
CA ARG A 247 19.65 -5.72 11.29
C ARG A 247 19.34 -6.80 10.26
N THR A 248 18.14 -7.40 10.30
CA THR A 248 17.74 -8.48 9.41
C THR A 248 17.77 -8.09 7.94
N ILE A 249 17.34 -6.87 7.59
CA ILE A 249 17.40 -6.42 6.18
C ILE A 249 18.82 -6.11 5.73
N SER A 250 19.69 -5.62 6.63
CA SER A 250 21.11 -5.41 6.33
C SER A 250 21.83 -6.75 6.06
N GLU A 251 21.57 -7.76 6.89
CA GLU A 251 22.05 -9.13 6.70
C GLU A 251 21.57 -9.76 5.38
N ALA A 252 20.40 -9.34 4.89
CA ALA A 252 19.85 -9.73 3.59
C ALA A 252 20.39 -8.90 2.40
N GLY A 253 21.30 -7.95 2.64
CA GLY A 253 21.94 -7.14 1.60
C GLY A 253 21.21 -5.83 1.25
N ILE A 254 20.09 -5.50 1.90
CA ILE A 254 19.35 -4.26 1.64
C ILE A 254 20.16 -3.06 2.15
N LYS A 255 20.28 -2.03 1.30
CA LYS A 255 21.05 -0.80 1.61
C LYS A 255 20.21 0.40 1.99
N HIS A 256 18.91 0.38 1.70
CA HIS A 256 18.04 1.54 1.94
C HIS A 256 16.81 1.16 2.75
N ALA A 257 16.52 1.98 3.75
CA ALA A 257 15.32 1.85 4.56
C ALA A 257 14.74 3.20 4.94
N ALA A 258 13.43 3.24 5.15
CA ALA A 258 12.74 4.35 5.78
C ALA A 258 11.65 3.82 6.71
N TYR A 259 11.21 4.65 7.65
CA TYR A 259 10.08 4.32 8.52
C TYR A 259 8.99 5.40 8.41
N VAL A 260 7.76 5.03 8.73
CA VAL A 260 6.63 5.97 8.82
C VAL A 260 5.91 5.70 10.13
N LEU A 261 5.70 6.73 10.93
CA LEU A 261 4.88 6.62 12.14
C LEU A 261 3.42 6.36 11.77
N ILE A 262 2.70 5.57 12.57
CA ILE A 262 1.28 5.28 12.36
C ILE A 262 0.45 6.55 12.10
N ARG A 263 -0.48 6.41 11.14
CA ARG A 263 -1.41 7.43 10.70
C ARG A 263 -2.83 6.91 10.90
N LEU A 264 -3.67 7.67 11.59
CA LEU A 264 -5.04 7.29 11.93
C LEU A 264 -6.05 8.32 11.42
N PRO A 265 -6.12 8.58 10.10
CA PRO A 265 -7.09 9.53 9.55
C PRO A 265 -8.52 9.02 9.71
N TYR A 266 -9.45 9.92 10.01
CA TYR A 266 -10.90 9.65 9.98
C TYR A 266 -11.30 8.39 10.77
N GLU A 267 -12.03 7.45 10.16
CA GLU A 267 -12.59 6.24 10.79
C GLU A 267 -11.49 5.24 11.21
N VAL A 268 -10.27 5.37 10.66
CA VAL A 268 -9.14 4.48 10.99
C VAL A 268 -8.78 4.56 12.46
N LYS A 269 -8.93 5.72 13.10
CA LYS A 269 -8.62 5.88 14.53
C LYS A 269 -9.54 5.03 15.43
N ASP A 270 -10.82 4.90 15.05
CA ASP A 270 -11.82 4.19 15.83
C ASP A 270 -11.70 2.68 15.59
N LEU A 271 -11.52 2.27 14.33
CA LEU A 271 -11.19 0.88 13.96
C LEU A 271 -9.89 0.40 14.65
N PHE A 272 -8.87 1.26 14.71
CA PHE A 272 -7.61 0.90 15.37
C PHE A 272 -7.74 0.80 16.90
N LYS A 273 -8.54 1.66 17.54
CA LYS A 273 -8.86 1.55 18.97
C LYS A 273 -9.59 0.26 19.30
N GLU A 274 -10.59 -0.11 18.49
CA GLU A 274 -11.30 -1.38 18.61
C GLU A 274 -10.34 -2.57 18.53
N TRP A 275 -9.44 -2.55 17.54
CA TRP A 275 -8.41 -3.56 17.36
C TRP A 275 -7.42 -3.65 18.53
N LEU A 276 -6.99 -2.50 19.06
CA LEU A 276 -6.18 -2.47 20.28
C LEU A 276 -6.94 -3.04 21.48
N GLY A 277 -8.22 -2.71 21.64
CA GLY A 277 -9.06 -3.24 22.72
C GLY A 277 -9.18 -4.77 22.66
N GLN A 278 -9.30 -5.34 21.46
CA GLN A 278 -9.40 -6.79 21.28
C GLN A 278 -8.04 -7.51 21.46
N HIS A 279 -6.97 -6.99 20.88
CA HIS A 279 -5.70 -7.72 20.79
C HIS A 279 -4.65 -7.30 21.83
N PHE A 280 -4.76 -6.09 22.37
CA PHE A 280 -3.83 -5.50 23.34
C PHE A 280 -4.57 -4.76 24.47
N PRO A 281 -5.59 -5.35 25.12
CA PRO A 281 -6.46 -4.63 26.06
C PRO A 281 -5.70 -3.92 27.19
N GLN A 282 -4.65 -4.56 27.71
CA GLN A 282 -3.84 -4.01 28.80
C GLN A 282 -2.94 -2.83 28.36
N LYS A 283 -2.69 -2.66 27.06
CA LYS A 283 -1.82 -1.62 26.50
C LYS A 283 -2.57 -0.57 25.68
N ALA A 284 -3.84 -0.80 25.34
CA ALA A 284 -4.60 0.01 24.39
C ALA A 284 -4.56 1.52 24.71
N GLU A 285 -4.92 1.89 25.94
CA GLU A 285 -4.90 3.29 26.39
C GLU A 285 -3.49 3.89 26.38
N HIS A 286 -2.48 3.10 26.75
CA HIS A 286 -1.10 3.56 26.74
C HIS A 286 -0.58 3.81 25.32
N VAL A 287 -0.87 2.92 24.38
CA VAL A 287 -0.54 3.09 22.95
C VAL A 287 -1.20 4.36 22.41
N MET A 288 -2.50 4.55 22.67
CA MET A 288 -3.22 5.74 22.20
C MET A 288 -2.72 7.03 22.86
N SER A 289 -2.32 6.98 24.13
CA SER A 289 -1.69 8.11 24.82
C SER A 289 -0.37 8.52 24.16
N LEU A 290 0.51 7.57 23.84
CA LEU A 290 1.77 7.85 23.12
C LEU A 290 1.51 8.41 21.72
N ILE A 291 0.53 7.88 20.99
CA ILE A 291 0.11 8.42 19.69
C ILE A 291 -0.33 9.89 19.85
N LYS A 292 -1.17 10.21 20.85
CA LYS A 292 -1.62 11.59 21.10
C LYS A 292 -0.47 12.51 21.46
N GLN A 293 0.47 12.07 22.29
CA GLN A 293 1.66 12.85 22.65
C GLN A 293 2.50 13.21 21.42
N MET A 294 2.63 12.29 20.45
CA MET A 294 3.36 12.56 19.21
C MET A 294 2.61 13.41 18.17
N ARG A 295 1.41 13.89 18.52
CA ARG A 295 0.46 14.60 17.64
C ARG A 295 -0.14 15.82 18.32
N GLY A 296 0.55 16.40 19.31
CA GLY A 296 0.08 17.60 20.02
C GLY A 296 -1.27 17.40 20.74
N GLY A 297 -1.52 16.19 21.25
CA GLY A 297 -2.74 15.81 21.96
C GLY A 297 -3.85 15.21 21.09
N LYS A 298 -3.71 15.24 19.75
CA LYS A 298 -4.71 14.70 18.80
C LYS A 298 -4.47 13.23 18.49
N GLU A 299 -5.50 12.48 18.09
CA GLU A 299 -5.31 11.09 17.62
C GLU A 299 -4.62 11.05 16.23
N TYR A 300 -4.75 12.12 15.44
CA TYR A 300 -4.07 12.28 14.16
C TYR A 300 -3.89 13.76 13.80
N ASP A 301 -2.76 14.07 13.17
CA ASP A 301 -2.47 15.38 12.59
C ASP A 301 -2.18 15.20 11.09
N SER A 302 -2.98 15.85 10.24
CA SER A 302 -2.86 15.80 8.79
C SER A 302 -1.86 16.80 8.22
N ALA A 303 -1.29 17.69 9.05
CA ALA A 303 -0.34 18.70 8.61
C ALA A 303 0.90 18.06 7.96
N PHE A 304 1.36 18.70 6.88
CA PHE A 304 2.60 18.33 6.22
C PHE A 304 3.78 18.49 7.18
N GLY A 305 4.81 17.66 6.99
CA GLY A 305 5.98 17.51 7.86
C GLY A 305 5.70 16.71 9.13
N LYS A 306 4.46 16.76 9.65
CA LYS A 306 4.09 16.11 10.92
C LYS A 306 3.52 14.72 10.71
N ARG A 307 2.57 14.55 9.79
CA ARG A 307 1.75 13.32 9.68
C ARG A 307 2.54 12.00 9.58
N MET A 308 3.74 12.00 8.99
CA MET A 308 4.57 10.78 8.85
C MET A 308 5.63 10.59 9.95
N ARG A 309 6.03 11.67 10.64
CA ARG A 309 7.15 11.65 11.61
C ARG A 309 6.69 11.75 13.06
N GLY A 310 5.66 12.56 13.32
CA GLY A 310 5.27 12.95 14.67
C GLY A 310 6.12 14.08 15.22
N GLU A 311 5.83 14.47 16.46
CA GLU A 311 6.57 15.49 17.23
C GLU A 311 6.78 15.02 18.68
N GLY A 312 7.55 15.78 19.47
CA GLY A 312 7.77 15.47 20.88
C GLY A 312 8.79 14.35 21.14
N GLN A 313 9.00 14.04 22.42
CA GLN A 313 10.13 13.23 22.88
C GLN A 313 10.13 11.81 22.32
N PHE A 314 8.97 11.16 22.24
CA PHE A 314 8.89 9.79 21.73
C PHE A 314 9.18 9.72 20.22
N ALA A 315 8.73 10.70 19.43
CA ALA A 315 9.06 10.78 18.01
C ALA A 315 10.57 11.00 17.81
N SER A 316 11.19 11.92 18.56
CA SER A 316 12.64 12.14 18.54
C SER A 316 13.44 10.90 18.97
N LEU A 317 12.92 10.12 19.92
CA LEU A 317 13.51 8.84 20.32
C LEU A 317 13.47 7.83 19.18
N LEU A 318 12.32 7.66 18.51
CA LEU A 318 12.19 6.77 17.35
C LEU A 318 13.12 7.16 16.21
N GLU A 319 13.20 8.46 15.89
CA GLU A 319 14.12 8.98 14.88
C GLU A 319 15.57 8.69 15.23
N THR A 320 15.96 8.94 16.48
CA THR A 320 17.32 8.69 16.97
C THR A 320 17.67 7.21 16.91
N ARG A 321 16.76 6.34 17.37
CA ARG A 321 16.90 4.87 17.29
C ARG A 321 17.08 4.40 15.85
N PHE A 322 16.22 4.86 14.94
CA PHE A 322 16.30 4.54 13.52
C PHE A 322 17.64 4.97 12.92
N ARG A 323 18.05 6.22 13.14
CA ARG A 323 19.30 6.79 12.60
C ARG A 323 20.53 6.04 13.12
N LEU A 324 20.59 5.77 14.43
CA LEU A 324 21.70 5.05 15.04
C LEU A 324 21.78 3.60 14.55
N ALA A 325 20.63 2.94 14.38
CA ALA A 325 20.57 1.59 13.82
C ALA A 325 20.99 1.57 12.35
N CYS A 326 20.55 2.54 11.53
CA CYS A 326 21.01 2.67 10.14
C CYS A 326 22.54 2.81 10.06
N LYS A 327 23.12 3.68 10.91
CA LYS A 327 24.58 3.83 11.02
C LYS A 327 25.26 2.53 11.44
N ARG A 328 24.71 1.83 12.44
CA ARG A 328 25.27 0.58 12.97
C ARG A 328 25.24 -0.55 11.94
N PHE A 329 24.21 -0.62 11.10
CA PHE A 329 24.00 -1.71 10.15
C PHE A 329 24.33 -1.31 8.70
N ASN A 330 25.01 -0.19 8.47
CA ASN A 330 25.41 0.29 7.14
C ASN A 330 24.22 0.42 6.16
N ILE A 331 23.11 0.95 6.65
CA ILE A 331 21.91 1.28 5.86
C ILE A 331 21.87 2.80 5.65
N ASN A 332 21.41 3.24 4.49
CA ASN A 332 21.34 4.66 4.10
C ASN A 332 22.71 5.37 4.09
N THR A 333 23.80 4.62 3.92
CA THR A 333 25.16 5.19 3.81
C THR A 333 25.41 5.85 2.46
N THR A 334 24.64 5.46 1.44
CA THR A 334 24.64 6.07 0.12
C THR A 334 23.25 6.63 -0.19
N PRO A 335 23.15 7.70 -1.01
CA PRO A 335 21.88 8.12 -1.57
C PRO A 335 21.27 7.03 -2.45
N SER A 336 19.94 7.00 -2.52
CA SER A 336 19.24 6.15 -3.48
C SER A 336 19.31 6.78 -4.88
N ILE A 337 19.54 5.97 -5.91
CA ILE A 337 19.70 6.44 -7.30
C ILE A 337 18.36 6.87 -7.90
N ASP A 338 18.23 8.11 -8.36
CA ASP A 338 17.02 8.59 -9.04
C ASP A 338 16.74 7.81 -10.32
N LEU A 339 15.45 7.58 -10.61
CA LEU A 339 15.04 6.84 -11.81
C LEU A 339 15.15 7.71 -13.06
N ASP A 340 15.55 7.10 -14.17
CA ASP A 340 15.76 7.80 -15.43
C ASP A 340 14.43 8.15 -16.11
N CYS A 341 14.15 9.45 -16.24
CA CYS A 341 12.96 9.97 -16.93
C CYS A 341 13.22 10.36 -18.39
N SER A 342 14.49 10.38 -18.82
CA SER A 342 14.90 10.83 -20.16
C SER A 342 14.66 9.80 -21.26
N GLN A 343 14.51 8.53 -20.90
CA GLN A 343 14.34 7.42 -21.83
C GLN A 343 12.91 7.28 -22.39
N LEU A 344 11.96 8.12 -22.01
CA LEU A 344 10.54 7.99 -22.41
C LEU A 344 10.37 7.89 -23.93
N ILE A 345 9.72 6.82 -24.39
CA ILE A 345 9.34 6.62 -25.78
C ILE A 345 7.84 6.85 -25.92
N LYS A 346 7.43 7.86 -26.68
CA LYS A 346 6.04 8.03 -27.10
C LYS A 346 5.82 7.22 -28.37
N LYS A 347 4.88 6.28 -28.32
CA LYS A 347 4.43 5.51 -29.46
C LYS A 347 3.15 6.19 -29.95
N ASN A 348 3.31 7.16 -30.84
CA ASN A 348 2.15 7.71 -31.53
C ASN A 348 1.37 6.53 -32.12
N GLN A 349 0.06 6.46 -31.87
CA GLN A 349 -0.82 5.74 -32.79
C GLN A 349 -0.48 6.28 -34.16
N SER A 350 -0.02 5.41 -35.06
CA SER A 350 0.46 5.81 -36.37
C SER A 350 -0.51 6.82 -37.00
N MET A 351 -0.02 8.01 -37.32
CA MET A 351 -0.70 8.92 -38.24
C MET A 351 -0.64 8.39 -39.70
N ASN A 352 -0.75 7.07 -39.91
CA ASN A 352 -0.62 6.42 -41.21
C ASN A 352 -1.84 5.58 -41.62
N GLY A 353 -3.02 5.81 -41.02
CA GLY A 353 -4.26 5.17 -41.50
C GLY A 353 -4.69 5.61 -42.91
N GLN A 354 -4.09 6.66 -43.48
CA GLN A 354 -4.47 7.22 -44.77
C GLN A 354 -3.39 7.10 -45.87
N LEU A 355 -2.16 6.69 -45.52
CA LEU A 355 -1.05 6.58 -46.48
C LEU A 355 -0.80 5.14 -46.97
N ASP A 356 -1.31 4.11 -46.26
CA ASP A 356 -1.17 2.71 -46.70
C ASP A 356 -2.18 2.28 -47.79
N LEU A 357 -3.15 3.13 -48.15
CA LEU A 357 -4.12 2.85 -49.22
C LEU A 357 -3.58 3.09 -50.65
N PHE A 358 -2.42 3.72 -50.79
CA PHE A 358 -1.85 4.07 -52.10
C PHE A 358 -0.49 3.43 -52.41
N ALA A 359 0.06 2.59 -51.52
CA ALA A 359 1.33 1.91 -51.75
C ALA A 359 1.25 0.71 -52.72
N GLY A 360 0.08 0.48 -53.34
CA GLY A 360 -0.17 -0.64 -54.27
C GLY A 360 -0.45 -0.25 -55.72
N ILE A 361 -0.33 1.02 -56.12
CA ILE A 361 -0.54 1.44 -57.52
C ILE A 361 0.45 2.56 -57.89
N VAL A 362 1.67 2.20 -58.32
CA VAL A 362 2.41 2.82 -59.43
C VAL A 362 3.29 1.75 -60.07
#